data_AF-A0A366HEG9-F1
#
_entry.id   AF-A0A366HEG9-F1
#
_cell.length_a   1.000
_cell.length_b   1.000
_cell.length_c   1.000
_cell.angle_alpha   90.00
_cell.angle_beta   90.00
_cell.angle_gamma   90.00
#
_symmetry.space_group_name_H-M   'P 1'
#
loop_
_entity.id
_entity.type
_entity.pdbx_description
1 polymer ?
#
loop_
_entity_poly.entity_id
_entity_poly.type
_entity_poly.pdbx_seq_one_letter_code
_entity_poly.pdbx_strand_id
1 'polypeptide(L)'
;MEQKQESTHDHALHESEGAPSPVPLITKPTWVTWAAFFACIGIFIGVNLEETKSLEVLSRFGFFTAERIWEGLWWGTMSSTFVHINLIHAFFNLYWLWLLGRLMEDEIGSSRFLVFYLGASIVSSTVQLAVSDTTGIGASGVLYAIFGFMWRTRMVYPRFQSIIVPQTVKVFFIWLVACFFLTAGKLMNIANGAHLAGLVYGVVMAECFVVRRPRLPYAAGAVVLAGLALVPLWWAPWSPTWQGVKAYDAIEAGRREEAVERLTTMIRLEPQEPWAYLQRSKLYREMGESDKAVSDLRKAQDLGTPTRGGE
;
A
#
# COMPACT_ATOMS: atom_id res chain seq x y z
N MET A 1 -21.92 83.34 -26.78
CA MET A 1 -21.27 82.03 -26.95
C MET A 1 -20.78 81.60 -25.58
N GLU A 2 -21.61 80.82 -24.88
CA GLU A 2 -21.36 80.30 -23.53
C GLU A 2 -20.33 79.17 -23.59
N GLN A 3 -19.26 79.30 -22.79
CA GLN A 3 -18.33 78.21 -22.50
C GLN A 3 -18.84 77.44 -21.29
N LYS A 4 -19.23 76.19 -21.53
CA LYS A 4 -19.69 75.22 -20.54
C LYS A 4 -18.51 74.80 -19.66
N GLN A 5 -18.53 75.21 -18.40
CA GLN A 5 -17.58 74.78 -17.37
C GLN A 5 -18.08 73.43 -16.84
N GLU A 6 -17.63 72.34 -17.46
CA GLU A 6 -18.03 70.98 -17.11
C GLU A 6 -17.13 70.44 -15.99
N SER A 7 -17.79 70.10 -14.88
CA SER A 7 -17.27 69.54 -13.63
C SER A 7 -16.37 68.32 -13.86
N THR A 8 -15.05 68.48 -13.68
CA THR A 8 -14.09 67.39 -13.50
C THR A 8 -13.85 67.14 -12.00
N HIS A 9 -14.83 66.64 -11.27
CA HIS A 9 -14.65 66.24 -9.87
C HIS A 9 -15.26 64.89 -9.48
N ASP A 10 -15.56 64.02 -10.44
CA ASP A 10 -16.28 62.76 -10.18
C ASP A 10 -15.51 61.48 -10.55
N HIS A 11 -14.18 61.55 -10.69
CA HIS A 11 -13.36 60.39 -11.08
C HIS A 11 -12.44 59.82 -9.97
N ALA A 12 -12.64 60.20 -8.71
CA ALA A 12 -11.75 59.80 -7.61
C ALA A 12 -12.44 58.96 -6.52
N LEU A 13 -13.36 58.04 -6.87
CA LEU A 13 -13.97 57.10 -5.91
C LEU A 13 -13.89 55.61 -6.30
N HIS A 14 -13.10 55.24 -7.31
CA HIS A 14 -12.81 53.84 -7.62
C HIS A 14 -11.36 53.48 -7.28
N GLU A 15 -10.96 53.62 -6.01
CA GLU A 15 -9.78 52.94 -5.48
C GLU A 15 -10.14 51.98 -4.35
N SER A 16 -9.71 50.73 -4.55
CA SER A 16 -9.57 49.64 -3.57
C SER A 16 -10.82 48.83 -3.19
N GLU A 17 -11.50 48.23 -4.18
CA GLU A 17 -11.93 46.85 -3.94
C GLU A 17 -10.67 45.99 -3.84
N GLY A 18 -10.11 45.88 -2.63
CA GLY A 18 -8.96 45.04 -2.35
C GLY A 18 -9.21 43.63 -2.89
N ALA A 19 -8.24 43.08 -3.61
CA ALA A 19 -8.33 41.74 -4.17
C ALA A 19 -8.86 40.77 -3.09
N PRO A 20 -9.87 39.94 -3.40
CA PRO A 20 -10.46 39.04 -2.41
C PRO A 20 -9.35 38.24 -1.75
N SER A 21 -9.33 38.24 -0.41
CA SER A 21 -8.31 37.51 0.34
C SER A 21 -8.24 36.07 -0.17
N PRO A 22 -7.03 35.52 -0.40
CA PRO A 22 -6.90 34.18 -0.97
C PRO A 22 -7.64 33.19 -0.08
N VAL A 23 -8.61 32.47 -0.66
CA VAL A 23 -9.38 31.46 0.06
C VAL A 23 -8.41 30.42 0.62
N PRO A 24 -8.40 30.15 1.93
CA PRO A 24 -7.50 29.18 2.53
C PRO A 24 -7.60 27.82 1.83
N LEU A 25 -6.46 27.18 1.57
CA LEU A 25 -6.44 25.89 0.88
C LEU A 25 -7.18 24.79 1.67
N ILE A 26 -7.26 24.89 2.99
CA ILE A 26 -8.05 24.01 3.87
C ILE A 26 -8.97 24.88 4.71
N THR A 27 -10.25 24.54 4.76
CA THR A 27 -11.28 25.37 5.42
C THR A 27 -11.90 24.71 6.64
N LYS A 28 -11.88 23.39 6.72
CA LYS A 28 -12.47 22.58 7.79
C LYS A 28 -11.40 21.81 8.56
N PRO A 29 -11.70 21.35 9.77
CA PRO A 29 -10.89 20.35 10.45
C PRO A 29 -10.81 19.06 9.64
N THR A 30 -9.63 18.45 9.56
CA THR A 30 -9.41 17.18 8.85
C THR A 30 -8.79 16.18 9.83
N TRP A 31 -9.65 15.74 10.74
CA TRP A 31 -9.29 14.95 11.91
C TRP A 31 -8.71 13.59 11.54
N VAL A 32 -9.23 12.96 10.48
CA VAL A 32 -8.81 11.62 10.08
C VAL A 32 -7.38 11.66 9.54
N THR A 33 -7.07 12.65 8.71
CA THR A 33 -5.71 12.85 8.20
C THR A 33 -4.73 13.09 9.33
N TRP A 34 -5.07 13.95 10.30
CA TRP A 34 -4.20 14.20 11.45
C TRP A 34 -4.03 12.97 12.34
N ALA A 35 -5.10 12.23 12.60
CA ALA A 35 -5.02 10.99 13.36
C ALA A 35 -4.08 9.99 12.69
N ALA A 36 -4.21 9.79 11.37
CA ALA A 36 -3.32 8.92 10.61
C ALA A 36 -1.87 9.43 10.60
N PHE A 37 -1.68 10.73 10.40
CA PHE A 37 -0.36 11.37 10.38
C PHE A 37 0.38 11.19 11.72
N PHE A 38 -0.28 11.48 12.84
CA PHE A 38 0.33 11.32 14.16
C PHE A 38 0.48 9.86 14.58
N ALA A 39 -0.42 8.96 14.16
CA ALA A 39 -0.24 7.52 14.36
C ALA A 39 1.02 7.02 13.63
N CYS A 40 1.22 7.41 12.36
CA CYS A 40 2.43 7.10 11.62
C CYS A 40 3.69 7.64 12.32
N ILE A 41 3.67 8.88 12.84
CA ILE A 41 4.81 9.45 13.58
C ILE A 41 5.08 8.66 14.87
N GLY A 42 4.06 8.41 15.69
CA GLY A 42 4.22 7.69 16.96
C GLY A 42 4.76 6.28 16.74
N ILE A 43 4.22 5.56 15.76
CA ILE A 43 4.70 4.23 15.38
C ILE A 43 6.13 4.29 14.83
N PHE A 44 6.43 5.25 13.96
CA PHE A 44 7.79 5.43 13.43
C PHE A 44 8.82 5.67 14.53
N ILE A 45 8.49 6.52 15.52
CA ILE A 45 9.34 6.76 16.68
C ILE A 45 9.51 5.47 17.47
N GLY A 46 8.41 4.77 17.79
CA GLY A 46 8.45 3.50 18.52
C GLY A 46 9.34 2.46 17.84
N VAL A 47 9.15 2.23 16.53
CA VAL A 47 9.97 1.31 15.74
C VAL A 47 11.46 1.69 15.71
N ASN A 48 11.79 2.98 15.75
CA ASN A 48 13.17 3.45 15.71
C ASN A 48 13.81 3.61 17.10
N LEU A 49 13.08 3.39 18.19
CA LEU A 49 13.62 3.23 19.54
C LEU A 49 14.07 1.80 19.82
N GLU A 50 13.58 0.83 19.06
CA GLU A 50 13.96 -0.58 19.16
C GLU A 50 15.35 -0.83 18.58
N GLU A 51 16.12 -1.72 19.23
CA GLU A 51 17.50 -2.05 18.82
C GLU A 51 17.55 -2.73 17.45
N THR A 52 16.55 -3.57 17.15
CA THR A 52 16.44 -4.31 15.89
C THR A 52 15.10 -4.05 15.23
N LYS A 53 15.04 -4.22 13.91
CA LYS A 53 13.82 -4.11 13.10
C LYS A 53 13.35 -5.49 12.62
N SER A 54 13.50 -6.49 13.48
CA SER A 54 13.07 -7.86 13.18
C SER A 54 11.55 -7.93 12.96
N LEU A 55 11.10 -8.96 12.25
CA LEU A 55 9.67 -9.19 12.02
C LEU A 55 8.86 -9.31 13.33
N GLU A 56 9.48 -9.83 14.39
CA GLU A 56 8.86 -9.91 15.72
C GLU A 56 8.61 -8.52 16.31
N VAL A 57 9.62 -7.63 16.24
CA VAL A 57 9.49 -6.25 16.70
C VAL A 57 8.44 -5.52 15.87
N LEU A 58 8.51 -5.60 14.55
CA LEU A 58 7.56 -4.93 13.64
C LEU A 58 6.11 -5.41 13.85
N SER A 59 5.93 -6.69 14.22
CA SER A 59 4.61 -7.24 14.58
C SER A 59 3.99 -6.56 15.80
N ARG A 60 4.78 -6.10 16.77
CA ARG A 60 4.28 -5.36 17.95
C ARG A 60 3.70 -4.00 17.55
N PHE A 61 4.19 -3.43 16.45
CA PHE A 61 3.71 -2.16 15.87
C PHE A 61 2.64 -2.34 14.79
N GLY A 62 2.17 -3.57 14.54
CA GLY A 62 1.07 -3.84 13.62
C GLY A 62 1.48 -4.19 12.19
N PHE A 63 2.75 -4.52 11.94
CA PHE A 63 3.19 -5.14 10.68
C PHE A 63 3.38 -6.65 10.88
N PHE A 64 2.41 -7.45 10.42
CA PHE A 64 2.40 -8.91 10.61
C PHE A 64 2.90 -9.64 9.35
N THR A 65 3.42 -10.85 9.56
CA THR A 65 3.73 -11.78 8.47
C THR A 65 2.46 -12.26 7.76
N ALA A 66 2.58 -12.67 6.49
CA ALA A 66 1.44 -13.16 5.71
C ALA A 66 0.71 -14.33 6.38
N GLU A 67 1.46 -15.27 6.97
CA GLU A 67 0.89 -16.37 7.74
C GLU A 67 -0.07 -15.87 8.82
N ARG A 68 0.41 -14.98 9.71
CA ARG A 68 -0.40 -14.50 10.83
C ARG A 68 -1.64 -13.74 10.36
N ILE A 69 -1.56 -13.06 9.22
CA ILE A 69 -2.71 -12.42 8.59
C ILE A 69 -3.71 -13.48 8.17
N TRP A 70 -3.29 -14.52 7.45
CA TRP A 70 -4.15 -15.61 7.03
C TRP A 70 -4.73 -16.43 8.19
N GLU A 71 -4.05 -16.47 9.34
CA GLU A 71 -4.53 -17.11 10.58
C GLU A 71 -5.51 -16.26 11.40
N GLY A 72 -5.84 -15.05 10.96
CA GLY A 72 -6.91 -14.25 11.54
C GLY A 72 -6.54 -12.83 11.93
N LEU A 73 -5.26 -12.42 11.82
CA LEU A 73 -4.85 -11.03 12.04
C LEU A 73 -5.14 -10.15 10.81
N TRP A 74 -6.36 -10.22 10.26
CA TRP A 74 -6.75 -9.53 9.01
C TRP A 74 -6.61 -8.01 9.09
N TRP A 75 -6.73 -7.44 10.30
CA TRP A 75 -6.48 -6.02 10.53
C TRP A 75 -5.04 -5.59 10.22
N GLY A 76 -4.10 -6.55 10.07
CA GLY A 76 -2.76 -6.34 9.54
C GLY A 76 -2.72 -5.64 8.18
N THR A 77 -3.75 -5.84 7.35
CA THR A 77 -3.92 -5.13 6.08
C THR A 77 -4.18 -3.64 6.26
N MET A 78 -4.66 -3.21 7.41
CA MET A 78 -4.83 -1.79 7.75
C MET A 78 -3.64 -1.26 8.55
N SER A 79 -3.23 -1.98 9.60
CA SER A 79 -2.20 -1.48 10.53
C SER A 79 -0.83 -1.33 9.85
N SER A 80 -0.49 -2.18 8.88
CA SER A 80 0.76 -2.08 8.11
C SER A 80 0.93 -0.74 7.38
N THR A 81 -0.18 -0.06 7.03
CA THR A 81 -0.15 1.25 6.37
C THR A 81 0.38 2.38 7.26
N PHE A 82 0.41 2.19 8.58
CA PHE A 82 0.95 3.17 9.51
C PHE A 82 2.43 2.94 9.86
N VAL A 83 2.95 1.73 9.62
CA VAL A 83 4.31 1.36 9.98
C VAL A 83 5.30 1.89 8.95
N HIS A 84 6.34 2.58 9.40
CA HIS A 84 7.44 3.05 8.54
C HIS A 84 8.77 2.78 9.25
N ILE A 85 9.78 2.31 8.51
CA ILE A 85 11.08 1.94 9.09
C ILE A 85 12.11 3.04 8.88
N ASN A 86 12.20 3.59 7.67
CA ASN A 86 13.24 4.52 7.28
C ASN A 86 12.72 5.96 7.19
N LEU A 87 13.58 6.92 7.54
CA LEU A 87 13.22 8.33 7.67
C LEU A 87 12.72 8.94 6.36
N ILE A 88 13.40 8.66 5.24
CA ILE A 88 13.04 9.22 3.93
C ILE A 88 11.67 8.70 3.49
N HIS A 89 11.41 7.41 3.65
CA HIS A 89 10.12 6.79 3.36
C HIS A 89 9.00 7.37 4.25
N ALA A 90 9.24 7.50 5.56
CA ALA A 90 8.28 8.13 6.46
C ALA A 90 8.00 9.59 6.05
N PHE A 91 9.04 10.37 5.79
CA PHE A 91 8.94 11.76 5.38
C PHE A 91 8.10 11.92 4.11
N PHE A 92 8.41 11.17 3.04
CA PHE A 92 7.67 11.29 1.78
C PHE A 92 6.20 10.88 1.95
N ASN A 93 5.91 9.79 2.67
CA ASN A 93 4.53 9.37 2.89
C ASN A 93 3.75 10.38 3.73
N LEU A 94 4.34 10.86 4.82
CA LEU A 94 3.72 11.85 5.70
C LEU A 94 3.51 13.19 5.02
N TYR A 95 4.48 13.65 4.22
CA TYR A 95 4.34 14.87 3.41
C TYR A 95 3.13 14.79 2.46
N TRP A 96 3.02 13.70 1.70
CA TRP A 96 1.90 13.52 0.78
C TRP A 96 0.57 13.26 1.51
N LEU A 97 0.59 12.57 2.65
CA LEU A 97 -0.60 12.39 3.50
C LEU A 97 -1.11 13.74 4.01
N TRP A 98 -0.21 14.57 4.53
CA TRP A 98 -0.55 15.91 4.97
C TRP A 98 -1.09 16.75 3.81
N LEU A 99 -0.41 16.77 2.68
CA LEU A 99 -0.78 17.64 1.57
C LEU A 99 -2.07 17.18 0.85
N LEU A 100 -2.13 15.93 0.40
CA LEU A 100 -3.26 15.38 -0.35
C LEU A 100 -4.41 14.96 0.55
N GLY A 101 -4.10 14.31 1.68
CA GLY A 101 -5.11 13.82 2.62
C GLY A 101 -5.94 14.95 3.21
N ARG A 102 -5.29 16.03 3.68
CA ARG A 102 -6.03 17.19 4.23
C ARG A 102 -6.94 17.79 3.16
N LEU A 103 -6.44 18.00 1.92
CA LEU A 103 -7.26 18.60 0.88
C LEU A 103 -8.44 17.71 0.47
N MET A 104 -8.21 16.41 0.31
CA MET A 104 -9.28 15.46 -0.01
C MET A 104 -10.32 15.40 1.11
N GLU A 105 -9.90 15.31 2.37
CA GLU A 105 -10.80 15.27 3.53
C GLU A 105 -11.65 16.55 3.65
N ASP A 106 -11.08 17.73 3.38
CA ASP A 106 -11.79 19.01 3.39
C ASP A 106 -12.92 19.06 2.35
N GLU A 107 -12.65 18.53 1.15
CA GLU A 107 -13.58 18.49 0.02
C GLU A 107 -14.69 17.46 0.21
N ILE A 108 -14.36 16.21 0.58
CA ILE A 108 -15.34 15.11 0.62
C ILE A 108 -15.97 14.90 2.00
N GLY A 109 -15.36 15.47 3.05
CA GLY A 109 -15.74 15.33 4.45
C GLY A 109 -15.10 14.13 5.15
N SER A 110 -14.84 14.27 6.46
CA SER A 110 -14.12 13.28 7.28
C SER A 110 -14.69 11.87 7.27
N SER A 111 -16.02 11.71 7.30
CA SER A 111 -16.63 10.36 7.29
C SER A 111 -16.38 9.61 5.99
N ARG A 112 -16.54 10.28 4.84
CA ARG A 112 -16.28 9.70 3.52
C ARG A 112 -14.79 9.44 3.33
N PHE A 113 -13.95 10.35 3.80
CA PHE A 113 -12.50 10.16 3.77
C PHE A 113 -12.05 8.98 4.62
N LEU A 114 -12.62 8.79 5.82
CA LEU A 114 -12.31 7.63 6.67
C LEU A 114 -12.65 6.31 5.97
N VAL A 115 -13.87 6.19 5.43
CA VAL A 115 -14.28 4.98 4.69
C VAL A 115 -13.38 4.75 3.47
N PHE A 116 -13.05 5.81 2.74
CA PHE A 116 -12.15 5.73 1.60
C PHE A 116 -10.75 5.26 2.02
N TYR A 117 -10.19 5.84 3.08
CA TYR A 117 -8.86 5.53 3.61
C TYR A 117 -8.78 4.07 4.05
N LEU A 118 -9.73 3.60 4.87
CA LEU A 118 -9.77 2.20 5.32
C LEU A 118 -9.92 1.23 4.16
N GLY A 119 -10.79 1.52 3.19
CA GLY A 119 -10.93 0.71 1.99
C GLY A 119 -9.65 0.68 1.14
N ALA A 120 -8.98 1.83 0.98
CA ALA A 120 -7.71 1.91 0.28
C ALA A 120 -6.61 1.10 0.97
N SER A 121 -6.53 1.16 2.31
CA SER A 121 -5.58 0.36 3.09
C SER A 121 -5.80 -1.13 2.83
N ILE A 122 -7.04 -1.61 2.99
CA ILE A 122 -7.38 -3.02 2.79
C ILE A 122 -7.07 -3.47 1.36
N VAL A 123 -7.56 -2.75 0.35
CA VAL A 123 -7.41 -3.15 -1.06
C VAL A 123 -5.94 -3.16 -1.47
N SER A 124 -5.19 -2.11 -1.16
CA SER A 124 -3.79 -2.02 -1.55
C SER A 124 -2.92 -3.08 -0.87
N SER A 125 -3.08 -3.28 0.43
CA SER A 125 -2.31 -4.27 1.20
C SER A 125 -2.69 -5.71 0.86
N THR A 126 -3.95 -5.98 0.56
CA THR A 126 -4.40 -7.35 0.24
C THR A 126 -3.96 -7.76 -1.17
N VAL A 127 -3.94 -6.84 -2.14
CA VAL A 127 -3.34 -7.11 -3.45
C VAL A 127 -1.83 -7.30 -3.33
N GLN A 128 -1.14 -6.51 -2.51
CA GLN A 128 0.28 -6.71 -2.24
C GLN A 128 0.55 -8.09 -1.59
N LEU A 129 -0.30 -8.49 -0.64
CA LEU A 129 -0.23 -9.79 0.02
C LEU A 129 -0.33 -10.93 -0.99
N ALA A 130 -1.24 -10.83 -1.96
CA ALA A 130 -1.44 -11.83 -3.00
C ALA A 130 -0.21 -12.05 -3.90
N VAL A 131 0.54 -10.98 -4.19
CA VAL A 131 1.62 -11.00 -5.19
C VAL A 131 3.01 -11.17 -4.60
N SER A 132 3.16 -11.04 -3.29
CA SER A 132 4.48 -10.97 -2.65
C SER A 132 4.53 -11.52 -1.22
N ASP A 133 3.45 -12.12 -0.73
CA ASP A 133 3.36 -12.68 0.63
C ASP A 133 3.75 -11.67 1.73
N THR A 134 3.45 -10.39 1.50
CA THR A 134 3.55 -9.30 2.48
C THR A 134 2.50 -8.24 2.18
N THR A 135 2.02 -7.52 3.18
CA THR A 135 1.10 -6.38 2.96
C THR A 135 1.79 -5.16 2.34
N GLY A 136 3.12 -5.18 2.26
CA GLY A 136 3.91 -3.96 2.14
C GLY A 136 3.91 -3.18 3.44
N ILE A 137 4.86 -2.25 3.55
CA ILE A 137 5.03 -1.40 4.73
C ILE A 137 4.80 0.05 4.34
N GLY A 138 4.01 0.77 5.13
CA GLY A 138 3.76 2.20 4.98
C GLY A 138 2.54 2.58 4.14
N ALA A 139 2.24 3.88 4.11
CA ALA A 139 0.97 4.41 3.62
C ALA A 139 0.87 4.54 2.09
N SER A 140 1.93 4.19 1.36
CA SER A 140 2.08 4.54 -0.06
C SER A 140 0.97 4.02 -0.98
N GLY A 141 0.42 2.82 -0.71
CA GLY A 141 -0.76 2.31 -1.42
C GLY A 141 -2.00 3.21 -1.23
N VAL A 142 -2.25 3.66 0.00
CA VAL A 142 -3.33 4.61 0.33
C VAL A 142 -3.09 5.96 -0.33
N LEU A 143 -1.85 6.44 -0.39
CA LEU A 143 -1.51 7.70 -1.05
C LEU A 143 -1.73 7.64 -2.56
N TYR A 144 -1.40 6.52 -3.21
CA TYR A 144 -1.73 6.31 -4.61
C TYR A 144 -3.25 6.27 -4.84
N ALA A 145 -4.03 5.74 -3.89
CA ALA A 145 -5.49 5.83 -3.94
C ALA A 145 -6.00 7.27 -3.83
N ILE A 146 -5.53 8.04 -2.84
CA ILE A 146 -5.88 9.45 -2.68
C ILE A 146 -5.53 10.23 -3.95
N PHE A 147 -4.31 10.06 -4.46
CA PHE A 147 -3.87 10.68 -5.71
C PHE A 147 -4.76 10.30 -6.90
N GLY A 148 -5.06 9.00 -7.09
CA GLY A 148 -5.91 8.51 -8.16
C GLY A 148 -7.31 9.11 -8.13
N PHE A 149 -7.92 9.16 -6.94
CA PHE A 149 -9.23 9.77 -6.73
C PHE A 149 -9.20 11.27 -7.06
N MET A 150 -8.26 12.01 -6.49
CA MET A 150 -8.14 13.47 -6.70
C MET A 150 -7.86 13.78 -8.18
N TRP A 151 -6.95 13.03 -8.81
CA TRP A 151 -6.64 13.18 -10.23
C TRP A 151 -7.87 12.95 -11.08
N ARG A 152 -8.64 11.89 -10.83
CA ARG A 152 -9.84 11.58 -11.61
C ARG A 152 -10.97 12.60 -11.42
N THR A 153 -11.08 13.20 -10.23
CA THR A 153 -12.18 14.10 -9.85
C THR A 153 -11.83 15.58 -9.85
N ARG A 154 -10.60 15.98 -10.25
CA ARG A 154 -10.15 17.38 -10.23
C ARG A 154 -11.00 18.39 -11.00
N MET A 155 -11.81 17.93 -11.96
CA MET A 155 -12.76 18.78 -12.68
C MET A 155 -14.09 18.96 -11.93
N VAL A 156 -14.43 18.00 -11.06
CA VAL A 156 -15.62 18.03 -10.19
C VAL A 156 -15.33 18.76 -8.88
N TYR A 157 -14.13 18.60 -8.33
CA TYR A 157 -13.60 19.33 -7.18
C TYR A 157 -12.45 20.24 -7.63
N PRO A 158 -12.71 21.47 -8.11
CA PRO A 158 -11.69 22.35 -8.67
C PRO A 158 -10.54 22.66 -7.71
N ARG A 159 -10.78 22.63 -6.40
CA ARG A 159 -9.73 22.84 -5.39
C ARG A 159 -8.63 21.79 -5.47
N PHE A 160 -8.89 20.57 -5.95
CA PHE A 160 -7.84 19.58 -6.21
C PHE A 160 -6.82 20.03 -7.26
N GLN A 161 -7.18 20.94 -8.18
CA GLN A 161 -6.25 21.46 -9.19
C GLN A 161 -5.13 22.32 -8.59
N SER A 162 -5.29 22.81 -7.35
CA SER A 162 -4.23 23.52 -6.63
C SER A 162 -3.01 22.65 -6.34
N ILE A 163 -3.19 21.32 -6.21
CA ILE A 163 -2.12 20.37 -5.93
C ILE A 163 -1.91 19.41 -7.11
N ILE A 164 -3.00 18.95 -7.76
CA ILE A 164 -2.96 18.02 -8.89
C ILE A 164 -2.70 18.78 -10.21
N VAL A 165 -1.60 19.50 -10.23
CA VAL A 165 -1.05 20.17 -11.42
C VAL A 165 -0.26 19.17 -12.28
N PRO A 166 0.05 19.48 -13.55
CA PRO A 166 0.78 18.58 -14.44
C PRO A 166 2.12 18.08 -13.86
N GLN A 167 2.82 18.90 -13.08
CA GLN A 167 4.08 18.54 -12.42
C GLN A 167 3.85 17.45 -11.36
N THR A 168 2.87 17.62 -10.48
CA THR A 168 2.52 16.61 -9.46
C THR A 168 2.10 15.29 -10.11
N VAL A 169 1.28 15.36 -11.16
CA VAL A 169 0.89 14.16 -11.93
C VAL A 169 2.12 13.45 -12.50
N LYS A 170 3.06 14.19 -13.11
CA LYS A 170 4.33 13.62 -13.59
C LYS A 170 5.13 12.97 -12.46
N VAL A 171 5.25 13.62 -11.31
CA VAL A 171 5.98 13.07 -10.16
C VAL A 171 5.40 11.72 -9.73
N PHE A 172 4.08 11.61 -9.56
CA PHE A 172 3.44 10.37 -9.13
C PHE A 172 3.62 9.22 -10.14
N PHE A 173 3.46 9.51 -11.44
CA PHE A 173 3.60 8.47 -12.48
C PHE A 173 5.06 8.10 -12.75
N ILE A 174 5.99 9.05 -12.75
CA ILE A 174 7.43 8.77 -12.87
C ILE A 174 7.89 7.95 -11.67
N TRP A 175 7.49 8.35 -10.46
CA TRP A 175 7.82 7.59 -9.24
C TRP A 175 7.23 6.18 -9.29
N LEU A 176 5.98 6.02 -9.73
CA LEU A 176 5.34 4.71 -9.87
C LEU A 176 6.17 3.79 -10.76
N VAL A 177 6.54 4.26 -11.95
CA VAL A 177 7.36 3.49 -12.90
C VAL A 177 8.75 3.22 -12.33
N ALA A 178 9.38 4.22 -11.70
CA ALA A 178 10.68 4.07 -11.07
C ALA A 178 10.67 2.98 -9.98
N CYS A 179 9.61 2.89 -9.16
CA CYS A 179 9.50 1.85 -8.13
C CYS A 179 9.55 0.43 -8.71
N PHE A 180 8.91 0.18 -9.86
CA PHE A 180 9.01 -1.12 -10.55
C PHE A 180 10.43 -1.42 -10.99
N PHE A 181 11.15 -0.46 -11.58
CA PHE A 181 12.54 -0.65 -12.00
C PHE A 181 13.49 -0.84 -10.81
N LEU A 182 13.31 -0.10 -9.72
CA LEU A 182 14.11 -0.24 -8.51
C LEU A 182 13.94 -1.62 -7.87
N THR A 183 12.73 -2.16 -7.87
CA THR A 183 12.47 -3.54 -7.38
C THR A 183 13.01 -4.59 -8.33
N ALA A 184 12.79 -4.45 -9.64
CA ALA A 184 13.34 -5.39 -10.63
C ALA A 184 14.88 -5.42 -10.61
N GLY A 185 15.51 -4.27 -10.38
CA GLY A 185 16.96 -4.13 -10.22
C GLY A 185 17.50 -4.55 -8.85
N LYS A 186 16.64 -5.05 -7.94
CA LYS A 186 16.99 -5.42 -6.54
C LYS A 186 17.66 -4.29 -5.74
N LEU A 187 17.41 -3.04 -6.11
CA LEU A 187 17.95 -1.87 -5.41
C LEU A 187 17.08 -1.50 -4.19
N MET A 188 15.78 -1.69 -4.31
CA MET A 188 14.82 -1.44 -3.24
C MET A 188 13.64 -2.41 -3.32
N ASN A 189 13.28 -3.04 -2.19
CA ASN A 189 12.06 -3.83 -2.10
C ASN A 189 10.86 -2.89 -1.88
N ILE A 190 10.05 -2.68 -2.92
CA ILE A 190 8.92 -1.74 -2.91
C ILE A 190 7.63 -2.50 -3.17
N ALA A 191 6.58 -2.14 -2.43
CA ALA A 191 5.25 -2.69 -2.57
C ALA A 191 4.53 -2.18 -3.83
N ASN A 192 5.05 -2.54 -5.02
CA ASN A 192 4.53 -2.09 -6.31
C ASN A 192 3.07 -2.52 -6.57
N GLY A 193 2.69 -3.70 -6.07
CA GLY A 193 1.30 -4.18 -6.10
C GLY A 193 0.36 -3.26 -5.31
N ALA A 194 0.78 -2.81 -4.13
CA ALA A 194 0.03 -1.85 -3.32
C ALA A 194 -0.14 -0.50 -4.03
N HIS A 195 0.91 0.02 -4.69
CA HIS A 195 0.83 1.29 -5.43
C HIS A 195 -0.17 1.22 -6.57
N LEU A 196 -0.08 0.19 -7.40
CA LEU A 196 -0.96 0.02 -8.55
C LEU A 196 -2.41 -0.23 -8.11
N ALA A 197 -2.61 -1.12 -7.13
CA ALA A 197 -3.94 -1.41 -6.59
C ALA A 197 -4.58 -0.19 -5.94
N GLY A 198 -3.80 0.59 -5.18
CA GLY A 198 -4.23 1.85 -4.61
C GLY A 198 -4.69 2.83 -5.68
N LEU A 199 -3.86 3.10 -6.69
CA LEU A 199 -4.20 3.99 -7.81
C LEU A 199 -5.50 3.58 -8.50
N VAL A 200 -5.64 2.30 -8.84
CA VAL A 200 -6.84 1.74 -9.48
C VAL A 200 -8.05 1.91 -8.57
N TYR A 201 -7.94 1.57 -7.28
CA TYR A 201 -9.01 1.77 -6.31
C TYR A 201 -9.48 3.23 -6.26
N GLY A 202 -8.55 4.18 -6.16
CA GLY A 202 -8.85 5.61 -6.14
C GLY A 202 -9.64 6.07 -7.38
N VAL A 203 -9.18 5.68 -8.57
CA VAL A 203 -9.83 6.02 -9.84
C VAL A 203 -11.21 5.37 -9.96
N VAL A 204 -11.36 4.11 -9.57
CA VAL A 204 -12.64 3.39 -9.59
C VAL A 204 -13.65 4.03 -8.65
N MET A 205 -13.26 4.33 -7.41
CA MET A 205 -14.13 4.98 -6.44
C MET A 205 -14.56 6.37 -6.92
N ALA A 206 -13.64 7.13 -7.51
CA ALA A 206 -13.95 8.39 -8.17
C ALA A 206 -14.96 8.25 -9.30
N GLU A 207 -14.77 7.25 -10.18
CA GLU A 207 -15.67 7.00 -11.30
C GLU A 207 -17.09 6.65 -10.84
N CYS A 208 -17.20 5.73 -9.88
CA CYS A 208 -18.49 5.12 -9.50
C CYS A 208 -19.33 5.99 -8.57
N PHE A 209 -18.70 6.81 -7.72
CA PHE A 209 -19.42 7.56 -6.69
C PHE A 209 -19.46 9.06 -6.93
N VAL A 210 -18.55 9.61 -7.74
CA VAL A 210 -18.48 11.06 -8.00
C VAL A 210 -18.83 11.38 -9.44
N VAL A 211 -18.09 10.83 -10.41
CA VAL A 211 -18.20 11.27 -11.80
C VAL A 211 -19.45 10.72 -12.47
N ARG A 212 -19.65 9.41 -12.38
CA ARG A 212 -20.91 8.78 -12.79
C ARG A 212 -21.77 8.68 -11.54
N ARG A 213 -22.49 9.77 -11.20
CA ARG A 213 -23.53 9.82 -10.14
C ARG A 213 -24.15 8.42 -9.96
N PRO A 214 -24.16 7.84 -8.74
CA PRO A 214 -24.20 6.39 -8.53
C PRO A 214 -25.44 5.77 -9.16
N ARG A 215 -25.30 5.30 -10.41
CA ARG A 215 -26.26 4.38 -11.00
C ARG A 215 -25.91 3.00 -10.48
N LEU A 216 -26.94 2.23 -10.13
CA LEU A 216 -26.83 0.89 -9.56
C LEU A 216 -25.69 0.00 -10.13
N PRO A 217 -25.46 -0.07 -11.47
CA PRO A 217 -24.36 -0.91 -12.00
C PRO A 217 -22.95 -0.46 -11.58
N TYR A 218 -22.70 0.84 -11.40
CA TYR A 218 -21.38 1.33 -10.97
C TYR A 218 -21.14 1.11 -9.48
N ALA A 219 -22.18 1.34 -8.66
CA ALA A 219 -22.12 1.02 -7.25
C ALA A 219 -21.92 -0.49 -7.03
N ALA A 220 -22.64 -1.33 -7.79
CA ALA A 220 -22.46 -2.78 -7.78
C ALA A 220 -21.04 -3.17 -8.23
N GLY A 221 -20.51 -2.57 -9.30
CA GLY A 221 -19.14 -2.81 -9.76
C GLY A 221 -18.08 -2.46 -8.73
N ALA A 222 -18.23 -1.34 -8.01
CA ALA A 222 -17.32 -0.97 -6.93
C ALA A 222 -17.39 -1.96 -5.75
N VAL A 223 -18.58 -2.42 -5.38
CA VAL A 223 -18.77 -3.46 -4.35
C VAL A 223 -18.13 -4.78 -4.77
N VAL A 224 -18.31 -5.19 -6.03
CA VAL A 224 -17.67 -6.41 -6.57
C VAL A 224 -16.15 -6.27 -6.53
N LEU A 225 -15.60 -5.13 -6.95
CA LEU A 225 -14.14 -4.91 -6.90
C LEU A 225 -13.60 -4.91 -5.47
N ALA A 226 -14.33 -4.32 -4.52
CA ALA A 226 -13.98 -4.40 -3.11
C ALA A 226 -14.03 -5.85 -2.60
N GLY A 227 -15.05 -6.62 -2.98
CA GLY A 227 -15.15 -8.05 -2.63
C GLY A 227 -14.01 -8.89 -3.23
N LEU A 228 -13.67 -8.65 -4.50
CA LEU A 228 -12.54 -9.31 -5.16
C LEU A 228 -11.21 -8.96 -4.50
N ALA A 229 -11.04 -7.73 -4.03
CA ALA A 229 -9.86 -7.31 -3.32
C ALA A 229 -9.70 -7.97 -1.93
N LEU A 230 -10.75 -8.61 -1.39
CA LEU A 230 -10.68 -9.39 -0.15
C LEU A 230 -10.32 -10.85 -0.38
N VAL A 231 -10.50 -11.38 -1.61
CA VAL A 231 -10.17 -12.78 -1.94
C VAL A 231 -8.75 -13.17 -1.48
N PRO A 232 -7.72 -12.31 -1.59
CA PRO A 232 -6.40 -12.70 -1.15
C PRO A 232 -6.21 -12.93 0.36
N LEU A 233 -7.20 -12.58 1.20
CA LEU A 233 -7.23 -12.99 2.60
C LEU A 233 -7.40 -14.50 2.79
N TRP A 234 -7.77 -15.23 1.74
CA TRP A 234 -7.84 -16.70 1.72
C TRP A 234 -6.84 -17.30 0.71
N TRP A 235 -5.84 -16.51 0.27
CA TRP A 235 -4.82 -16.95 -0.69
C TRP A 235 -3.80 -17.93 -0.11
N ALA A 236 -3.74 -18.06 1.21
CA ALA A 236 -2.76 -18.86 1.95
C ALA A 236 -2.45 -20.22 1.30
N PRO A 237 -3.43 -21.07 0.93
CA PRO A 237 -3.15 -22.38 0.34
C PRO A 237 -2.36 -22.36 -0.97
N TRP A 238 -2.33 -21.24 -1.70
CA TRP A 238 -1.61 -21.07 -2.96
C TRP A 238 -0.33 -20.23 -2.81
N SER A 239 0.02 -19.80 -1.60
CA SER A 239 1.24 -19.05 -1.31
C SER A 239 2.42 -20.00 -1.04
N PRO A 240 3.58 -19.78 -1.68
CA PRO A 240 4.80 -20.54 -1.36
C PRO A 240 5.23 -20.32 0.09
N THR A 241 5.11 -19.09 0.62
CA THR A 241 5.41 -18.78 2.04
C THR A 241 4.56 -19.62 2.98
N TRP A 242 3.25 -19.68 2.76
CA TRP A 242 2.35 -20.49 3.58
C TRP A 242 2.72 -21.99 3.53
N GLN A 243 3.03 -22.51 2.34
CA GLN A 243 3.44 -23.91 2.20
C GLN A 243 4.76 -24.17 2.92
N GLY A 244 5.72 -23.24 2.87
CA GLY A 244 6.99 -23.34 3.58
C GLY A 244 6.84 -23.33 5.10
N VAL A 245 6.01 -22.43 5.63
CA VAL A 245 5.68 -22.36 7.06
C VAL A 245 5.00 -23.65 7.51
N LYS A 246 3.94 -24.09 6.83
CA LYS A 246 3.22 -25.32 7.23
C LYS A 246 4.07 -26.58 7.03
N ALA A 247 5.03 -26.56 6.11
CA ALA A 247 6.06 -27.59 6.05
C ALA A 247 6.94 -27.59 7.31
N TYR A 248 7.38 -26.43 7.77
CA TYR A 248 8.18 -26.31 9.00
C TYR A 248 7.43 -26.82 10.23
N ASP A 249 6.17 -26.39 10.43
CA ASP A 249 5.31 -26.87 11.52
C ASP A 249 5.15 -28.41 11.50
N ALA A 250 5.01 -28.98 10.30
CA ALA A 250 4.92 -30.44 10.12
C ALA A 250 6.23 -31.16 10.44
N ILE A 251 7.38 -30.57 10.09
CA ILE A 251 8.71 -31.09 10.46
C ILE A 251 8.87 -31.12 11.97
N GLU A 252 8.57 -30.02 12.66
CA GLU A 252 8.71 -29.94 14.12
C GLU A 252 7.79 -30.92 14.85
N ALA A 253 6.59 -31.14 14.31
CA ALA A 253 5.64 -32.11 14.85
C ALA A 253 5.92 -33.56 14.42
N GLY A 254 6.97 -33.83 13.66
CA GLY A 254 7.34 -35.17 13.18
C GLY A 254 6.41 -35.75 12.10
N ARG A 255 5.52 -34.95 11.52
CA ARG A 255 4.60 -35.34 10.44
C ARG A 255 5.32 -35.29 9.09
N ARG A 256 6.21 -36.25 8.86
CA ARG A 256 7.14 -36.26 7.70
C ARG A 256 6.44 -36.26 6.34
N GLU A 257 5.39 -37.05 6.18
CA GLU A 257 4.65 -37.16 4.92
C GLU A 257 4.00 -35.84 4.53
N GLU A 258 3.33 -35.19 5.50
CA GLU A 258 2.75 -33.85 5.31
C GLU A 258 3.83 -32.83 4.95
N ALA A 259 4.97 -32.83 5.66
CA ALA A 259 6.07 -31.92 5.37
C ALA A 259 6.60 -32.09 3.93
N VAL A 260 6.75 -33.32 3.45
CA VAL A 260 7.16 -33.61 2.07
C VAL A 260 6.13 -33.11 1.06
N GLU A 261 4.83 -33.28 1.32
CA GLU A 261 3.75 -32.79 0.46
C GLU A 261 3.76 -31.26 0.35
N ARG A 262 3.89 -30.58 1.50
CA ARG A 262 3.96 -29.12 1.58
C ARG A 262 5.17 -28.57 0.83
N LEU A 263 6.35 -29.14 1.05
CA LEU A 263 7.58 -28.74 0.34
C LEU A 263 7.48 -29.02 -1.16
N THR A 264 6.82 -30.11 -1.55
CA THR A 264 6.58 -30.41 -2.96
C THR A 264 5.68 -29.38 -3.62
N THR A 265 4.64 -28.95 -2.92
CA THR A 265 3.76 -27.87 -3.39
C THR A 265 4.53 -26.55 -3.48
N MET A 266 5.34 -26.22 -2.47
CA MET A 266 6.19 -25.02 -2.48
C MET A 266 7.17 -25.03 -3.66
N ILE A 267 7.87 -26.14 -3.91
CA ILE A 267 8.79 -26.28 -5.07
C ILE A 267 8.06 -26.10 -6.40
N ARG A 268 6.80 -26.54 -6.51
CA ARG A 268 6.00 -26.31 -7.72
C ARG A 268 5.65 -24.83 -7.92
N LEU A 269 5.42 -24.10 -6.84
CA LEU A 269 5.10 -22.66 -6.86
C LEU A 269 6.35 -21.81 -7.08
N GLU A 270 7.45 -22.15 -6.41
CA GLU A 270 8.74 -21.47 -6.49
C GLU A 270 9.89 -22.46 -6.76
N PRO A 271 10.09 -22.85 -8.04
CA PRO A 271 11.09 -23.87 -8.40
C PRO A 271 12.55 -23.45 -8.16
N GLN A 272 12.78 -22.18 -7.89
CA GLN A 272 14.09 -21.57 -7.68
C GLN A 272 14.47 -21.42 -6.20
N GLU A 273 13.60 -21.86 -5.28
CA GLU A 273 13.85 -21.73 -3.83
C GLU A 273 14.71 -22.90 -3.30
N PRO A 274 16.02 -22.71 -3.03
CA PRO A 274 16.92 -23.81 -2.68
C PRO A 274 16.59 -24.43 -1.32
N TRP A 275 16.04 -23.63 -0.39
CA TRP A 275 15.69 -24.10 0.95
C TRP A 275 14.69 -25.25 0.91
N ALA A 276 13.69 -25.19 0.03
CA ALA A 276 12.63 -26.19 -0.03
C ALA A 276 13.17 -27.57 -0.46
N TYR A 277 14.06 -27.60 -1.45
CA TYR A 277 14.77 -28.83 -1.85
C TYR A 277 15.66 -29.36 -0.73
N LEU A 278 16.38 -28.47 -0.04
CA LEU A 278 17.27 -28.87 1.05
C LEU A 278 16.50 -29.54 2.20
N GLN A 279 15.35 -28.99 2.60
CA GLN A 279 14.53 -29.60 3.66
C GLN A 279 13.92 -30.90 3.20
N ARG A 280 13.40 -30.97 1.97
CA ARG A 280 12.77 -32.19 1.44
C ARG A 280 13.79 -33.32 1.26
N SER A 281 15.02 -32.99 0.88
CA SER A 281 16.16 -33.92 0.84
C SER A 281 16.45 -34.56 2.20
N LYS A 282 16.47 -33.77 3.29
CA LYS A 282 16.68 -34.31 4.65
C LYS A 282 15.58 -35.28 5.06
N LEU A 283 14.32 -34.92 4.78
CA LEU A 283 13.17 -35.78 5.06
C LEU A 283 13.23 -37.09 4.27
N TYR A 284 13.55 -37.04 2.98
CA TYR A 284 13.73 -38.26 2.18
C TYR A 284 14.83 -39.17 2.74
N ARG A 285 15.95 -38.60 3.20
CA ARG A 285 17.02 -39.39 3.83
C ARG A 285 16.54 -40.08 5.11
N GLU A 286 15.77 -39.39 5.94
CA GLU A 286 15.17 -39.99 7.14
C GLU A 286 14.16 -41.09 6.82
N MET A 287 13.45 -40.97 5.69
CA MET A 287 12.48 -41.95 5.20
C MET A 287 13.11 -43.11 4.43
N GLY A 288 14.45 -43.14 4.27
CA GLY A 288 15.16 -44.18 3.51
C GLY A 288 15.17 -43.98 1.99
N GLU A 289 14.61 -42.87 1.49
CA GLU A 289 14.45 -42.53 0.08
C GLU A 289 15.72 -41.84 -0.48
N SER A 290 16.83 -42.57 -0.46
CA SER A 290 18.17 -42.02 -0.72
C SER A 290 18.33 -41.37 -2.10
N ASP A 291 17.75 -41.95 -3.15
CA ASP A 291 17.85 -41.41 -4.52
C ASP A 291 17.16 -40.05 -4.65
N LYS A 292 15.96 -39.92 -4.07
CA LYS A 292 15.22 -38.65 -4.03
C LYS A 292 15.98 -37.60 -3.22
N ALA A 293 16.57 -38.00 -2.10
CA ALA A 293 17.37 -37.12 -1.26
C ALA A 293 18.59 -36.54 -2.01
N VAL A 294 19.32 -37.37 -2.76
CA VAL A 294 20.47 -36.94 -3.56
C VAL A 294 20.05 -36.01 -4.69
N SER A 295 18.94 -36.32 -5.37
CA SER A 295 18.37 -35.48 -6.43
C SER A 295 18.05 -34.07 -5.93
N ASP A 296 17.31 -33.96 -4.83
CA ASP A 296 16.95 -32.67 -4.24
C ASP A 296 18.18 -31.90 -3.72
N LEU A 297 19.16 -32.60 -3.13
CA LEU A 297 20.40 -31.96 -2.66
C LEU A 297 21.21 -31.36 -3.81
N ARG A 298 21.35 -32.09 -4.93
CA ARG A 298 22.01 -31.57 -6.14
C ARG A 298 21.29 -30.34 -6.66
N LYS A 299 19.95 -30.40 -6.74
CA LYS A 299 19.16 -29.26 -7.19
C LYS A 299 19.34 -28.03 -6.28
N ALA A 300 19.36 -28.22 -4.96
CA ALA A 300 19.64 -27.14 -4.02
C ALA A 300 21.05 -26.55 -4.19
N GLN A 301 22.06 -27.38 -4.49
CA GLN A 301 23.42 -26.92 -4.77
C GLN A 301 23.51 -26.12 -6.07
N ASP A 302 22.85 -26.59 -7.14
CA ASP A 302 22.81 -25.91 -8.44
C ASP A 302 22.17 -24.52 -8.36
N LEU A 303 21.15 -24.37 -7.51
CA LEU A 303 20.48 -23.09 -7.26
C LEU A 303 21.30 -22.15 -6.34
N GLY A 304 22.38 -22.65 -5.73
CA GLY A 304 23.16 -21.95 -4.71
C GLY A 304 22.63 -22.23 -3.30
N THR A 305 23.53 -22.52 -2.34
CA THR A 305 23.13 -22.68 -0.94
C THR A 305 22.57 -21.36 -0.40
N PRO A 306 21.46 -21.36 0.36
CA PRO A 306 21.01 -20.15 1.02
C PRO A 306 22.12 -19.70 1.98
N THR A 307 22.74 -18.55 1.71
CA THR A 307 23.52 -17.86 2.74
C THR A 307 22.53 -17.49 3.82
N ARG A 308 22.59 -18.18 4.95
CA ARG A 308 21.90 -17.82 6.19
C ARG A 308 22.41 -16.43 6.58
N GLY A 309 21.67 -15.37 6.27
CA GLY A 309 22.13 -14.00 6.48
C GLY A 309 21.30 -12.96 5.73
N GLY A 310 20.12 -12.69 6.27
CA GLY A 310 19.24 -11.60 5.87
C GLY A 310 18.18 -11.40 6.95
N GLU A 311 18.66 -11.18 8.19
CA GLU A 311 17.86 -10.59 9.27
C GLU A 311 17.49 -9.15 8.93
#